data_AF-A0A497GRR9-F1
#
_entry.id   AF-A0A497GRR9-F1
#
_cell.length_a   1.000
_cell.length_b   1.000
_cell.length_c   1.000
_cell.angle_alpha   90.00
_cell.angle_beta   90.00
_cell.angle_gamma   90.00
#
_symmetry.space_group_name_H-M   'P 1'
#
loop_
_entity.id
_entity.type
_entity.pdbx_description
1 polymer ?
#
loop_
_entity_poly.entity_id
_entity_poly.type
_entity_poly.pdbx_seq_one_letter_code
_entity_poly.pdbx_strand_id
1 'polypeptide(L)'
;METLILLSVLGPIITIIASVSSLAYWLGKKFAHIDEGFKQVDERFKEMDRRFEQIDRRFEQIDRRFEQIDERFRQVDRRFEQIDERFKRIDERFTALEKRIESLERRVGGLEERVGGLERRFGNFTQAITRASIEAHSVIADFLSIKDIVTSKEAEFLKKRIKGIFEVYTAAIPNPLTKEELEFILKVFSKPLDEITIEEMDRAYEIGKRLFSEDFDERGFILAVGAAYIRAYLRSKKYKEERKAQRQQSQQET
;
A
#
# COMPACT_ATOMS: atom_id res chain seq x y z
N MET A 1 -111.94 -12.42 94.33
CA MET A 1 -111.95 -13.20 93.05
C MET A 1 -111.42 -12.38 91.88
N GLU A 2 -111.69 -11.08 91.78
CA GLU A 2 -111.26 -10.24 90.65
C GLU A 2 -109.72 -10.13 90.47
N THR A 3 -108.95 -10.08 91.56
CA THR A 3 -107.48 -9.99 91.52
C THR A 3 -106.80 -11.25 90.99
N LEU A 4 -107.38 -12.44 91.23
CA LEU A 4 -106.86 -13.72 90.74
C LEU A 4 -107.12 -13.89 89.23
N ILE A 5 -108.26 -13.39 88.73
CA ILE A 5 -108.58 -13.37 87.30
C ILE A 5 -107.64 -12.41 86.57
N LEU A 6 -107.39 -11.21 87.13
CA LEU A 6 -106.42 -10.25 86.57
C LEU A 6 -105.01 -10.85 86.46
N LEU A 7 -104.52 -11.54 87.49
CA LEU A 7 -103.22 -12.20 87.48
C LEU A 7 -103.14 -13.36 86.47
N SER A 8 -104.22 -14.14 86.32
CA SER A 8 -104.28 -15.27 85.37
C SER A 8 -104.22 -14.85 83.90
N VAL A 9 -104.66 -13.62 83.59
CA VAL A 9 -104.65 -13.06 82.23
C VAL A 9 -103.39 -12.21 81.98
N LEU A 10 -102.93 -11.44 82.97
CA LEU A 10 -101.76 -10.56 82.82
C LEU A 10 -100.42 -11.32 82.81
N GLY A 11 -100.29 -12.42 83.57
CA GLY A 11 -99.05 -13.22 83.63
C GLY A 11 -98.58 -13.73 82.25
N PRO A 12 -99.43 -14.45 81.50
CA PRO A 12 -99.09 -14.93 80.16
C PRO A 12 -98.76 -13.80 79.17
N ILE A 13 -99.48 -12.67 79.25
CA ILE A 13 -99.23 -11.50 78.40
C ILE A 13 -97.84 -10.92 78.70
N ILE A 14 -97.46 -10.77 79.97
CA ILE A 14 -96.13 -10.30 80.36
C ILE A 14 -95.03 -11.26 79.87
N THR A 15 -95.25 -12.58 79.97
CA THR A 15 -94.31 -13.58 79.46
C THR A 15 -94.16 -13.53 77.93
N ILE A 16 -95.26 -13.34 77.20
CA ILE A 16 -95.23 -13.16 75.74
C ILE A 16 -94.48 -11.88 75.39
N ILE A 17 -94.77 -10.76 76.04
CA ILE A 17 -94.06 -9.49 75.82
C ILE A 17 -92.56 -9.65 76.09
N ALA A 18 -92.17 -10.25 77.23
CA ALA A 18 -90.77 -10.49 77.57
C ALA A 18 -90.06 -11.41 76.57
N SER A 19 -90.75 -12.44 76.08
CA SER A 19 -90.24 -13.38 75.06
C SER A 19 -90.07 -12.70 73.71
N VAL A 20 -91.04 -11.88 73.29
CA VAL A 20 -90.97 -11.08 72.06
C VAL A 20 -89.86 -10.03 72.14
N SER A 21 -89.73 -9.31 73.25
CA SER A 21 -88.64 -8.34 73.46
C SER A 21 -87.27 -9.00 73.45
N SER A 22 -87.14 -10.20 74.05
CA SER A 22 -85.91 -10.98 74.04
C SER A 22 -85.55 -11.48 72.64
N LEU A 23 -86.54 -11.95 71.86
CA LEU A 23 -86.36 -12.33 70.46
C LEU A 23 -85.97 -11.12 69.59
N ALA A 24 -86.62 -9.97 69.78
CA ALA A 24 -86.30 -8.73 69.06
C ALA A 24 -84.88 -8.25 69.36
N TYR A 25 -84.45 -8.30 70.63
CA TYR A 25 -83.07 -7.98 71.02
C TYR A 25 -82.06 -8.96 70.42
N TRP A 26 -82.33 -10.27 70.48
CA TRP A 26 -81.47 -11.30 69.88
C TRP A 26 -81.35 -11.15 68.37
N LEU A 27 -82.48 -10.92 67.67
CA LEU A 27 -82.50 -10.65 66.23
C LEU A 27 -81.73 -9.38 65.89
N GLY A 28 -81.94 -8.29 66.63
CA GLY A 28 -81.19 -7.04 66.43
C GLY A 28 -79.69 -7.24 66.56
N LYS A 29 -79.25 -8.00 67.57
CA LYS A 29 -77.83 -8.36 67.74
C LYS A 29 -77.30 -9.22 66.60
N LYS A 30 -78.09 -10.18 66.11
CA LYS A 30 -77.71 -11.05 64.98
C LYS A 30 -77.59 -10.27 63.67
N PHE A 31 -78.53 -9.36 63.39
CA PHE A 31 -78.47 -8.48 62.22
C PHE A 31 -77.26 -7.54 62.28
N ALA A 32 -76.97 -6.96 63.45
CA ALA A 32 -75.77 -6.12 63.62
C ALA A 32 -74.47 -6.89 63.32
N HIS A 33 -74.37 -8.16 63.75
CA HIS A 33 -73.22 -9.00 63.45
C HIS A 33 -73.12 -9.37 61.95
N ILE A 34 -74.27 -9.60 61.30
CA ILE A 34 -74.33 -9.84 59.85
C ILE A 34 -73.88 -8.59 59.08
N ASP A 35 -74.34 -7.39 59.48
CA ASP A 35 -73.93 -6.12 58.87
C ASP A 35 -72.42 -5.88 59.01
N GLU A 36 -71.85 -6.24 60.16
CA GLU A 36 -70.41 -6.19 60.38
C GLU A 36 -69.66 -7.17 59.46
N GLY A 37 -70.19 -8.39 59.30
CA GLY A 37 -69.68 -9.36 58.33
C GLY A 37 -69.70 -8.85 56.88
N PHE A 38 -70.79 -8.21 56.46
CA PHE A 38 -70.89 -7.59 55.14
C PHE A 38 -69.88 -6.45 54.96
N LYS A 39 -69.67 -5.60 55.98
CA LYS A 39 -68.65 -4.55 55.93
C LYS A 39 -67.24 -5.11 55.73
N GLN A 40 -66.89 -6.17 56.44
CA GLN A 40 -65.58 -6.82 56.28
C GLN A 40 -65.42 -7.44 54.88
N VAL A 41 -66.49 -8.02 54.34
CA VAL A 41 -66.50 -8.56 52.98
C VAL A 41 -66.30 -7.43 51.95
N ASP A 42 -67.01 -6.31 52.08
CA ASP A 42 -66.85 -5.14 51.21
C ASP A 42 -65.44 -4.56 51.25
N GLU A 43 -64.82 -4.50 52.44
CA GLU A 43 -63.43 -4.06 52.59
C GLU A 43 -62.45 -4.99 51.88
N ARG A 44 -62.65 -6.31 51.99
CA ARG A 44 -61.82 -7.31 51.28
C ARG A 44 -61.99 -7.21 49.76
N PHE A 45 -63.21 -6.96 49.27
CA PHE A 45 -63.44 -6.73 47.84
C PHE A 45 -62.71 -5.47 47.36
N LYS A 46 -62.78 -4.37 48.11
CA LYS A 46 -62.03 -3.14 47.78
C LYS A 46 -60.51 -3.36 47.77
N GLU A 47 -59.97 -4.17 48.69
CA GLU A 47 -58.55 -4.53 48.65
C GLU A 47 -58.21 -5.36 47.41
N MET A 48 -59.07 -6.32 47.07
CA MET A 48 -58.92 -7.17 45.91
C MET A 48 -58.94 -6.36 44.60
N ASP A 49 -59.88 -5.41 44.46
CA ASP A 49 -59.95 -4.52 43.30
C ASP A 49 -58.65 -3.70 43.15
N ARG A 50 -58.14 -3.13 44.26
CA ARG A 50 -56.85 -2.41 44.24
C ARG A 50 -55.68 -3.31 43.83
N ARG A 51 -55.68 -4.58 44.25
CA ARG A 51 -54.65 -5.55 43.84
C ARG A 51 -54.75 -5.88 42.35
N PHE A 52 -55.95 -6.05 41.82
CA PHE A 52 -56.16 -6.27 40.39
C PHE A 52 -55.70 -5.06 39.56
N GLU A 53 -56.03 -3.84 39.95
CA GLU A 53 -55.52 -2.63 39.28
C GLU A 53 -53.98 -2.56 39.29
N GLN A 54 -53.33 -3.00 40.38
CA GLN A 54 -51.87 -3.07 40.43
C GLN A 54 -51.31 -4.14 39.50
N ILE A 55 -51.98 -5.29 39.38
CA ILE A 55 -51.61 -6.35 38.45
C ILE A 55 -51.73 -5.85 37.01
N ASP A 56 -52.84 -5.21 36.66
CA ASP A 56 -53.06 -4.66 35.31
C ASP A 56 -51.98 -3.64 34.94
N ARG A 57 -51.66 -2.70 35.84
CA ARG A 57 -50.55 -1.75 35.64
C ARG A 57 -49.21 -2.44 35.44
N ARG A 58 -48.95 -3.57 36.11
CA ARG A 58 -47.72 -4.35 35.91
C ARG A 58 -47.71 -5.05 34.56
N PHE A 59 -48.83 -5.59 34.11
CA PHE A 59 -48.93 -6.20 32.77
C PHE A 59 -48.71 -5.16 31.68
N GLU A 60 -49.30 -3.97 31.76
CA GLU A 60 -49.02 -2.89 30.81
C GLU A 60 -47.53 -2.50 30.77
N GLN A 61 -46.85 -2.49 31.92
CA GLN A 61 -45.41 -2.24 31.97
C GLN A 61 -44.61 -3.37 31.31
N ILE A 62 -45.04 -4.61 31.47
CA ILE A 62 -44.42 -5.78 30.83
C ILE A 62 -44.60 -5.69 29.31
N ASP A 63 -45.81 -5.38 28.84
CA ASP A 63 -46.10 -5.24 27.40
C ASP A 63 -45.23 -4.15 26.77
N ARG A 64 -45.16 -2.97 27.39
CA ARG A 64 -44.27 -1.88 26.95
C ARG A 64 -42.79 -2.30 26.92
N ARG A 65 -42.35 -3.17 27.84
CA ARG A 65 -40.97 -3.68 27.82
C ARG A 65 -40.75 -4.67 26.68
N PHE A 66 -41.73 -5.53 26.38
CA PHE A 66 -41.66 -6.45 25.25
C PHE A 66 -41.62 -5.69 23.92
N GLU A 67 -42.45 -4.66 23.74
CA GLU A 67 -42.40 -3.81 22.55
C GLU A 67 -41.01 -3.15 22.35
N GLN A 68 -40.38 -2.68 23.42
CA GLN A 68 -39.03 -2.14 23.37
C GLN A 68 -37.97 -3.21 23.03
N ILE A 69 -38.14 -4.42 23.53
CA ILE A 69 -37.25 -5.55 23.21
C ILE A 69 -37.38 -5.90 21.74
N ASP A 70 -38.61 -6.00 21.21
CA ASP A 70 -38.85 -6.29 19.80
C ASP A 70 -38.23 -5.24 18.88
N GLU A 71 -38.36 -3.94 19.22
CA GLU A 71 -37.71 -2.90 18.43
C GLU A 71 -36.18 -2.98 18.48
N ARG A 72 -35.59 -3.34 19.63
CA ARG A 72 -34.14 -3.60 19.72
C ARG A 72 -33.72 -4.78 18.85
N PHE A 73 -34.50 -5.86 18.82
CA PHE A 73 -34.20 -6.99 17.94
C PHE A 73 -34.26 -6.60 16.48
N ARG A 74 -35.29 -5.86 16.04
CA ARG A 74 -35.35 -5.32 14.67
C ARG A 74 -34.15 -4.45 14.33
N GLN A 75 -33.65 -3.65 15.27
CA GLN A 75 -32.43 -2.85 15.07
C GLN A 75 -31.18 -3.73 14.94
N VAL A 76 -31.10 -4.81 15.71
CA VAL A 76 -30.00 -5.78 15.62
C VAL A 76 -30.03 -6.48 14.26
N ASP A 77 -31.19 -6.93 13.80
CA ASP A 77 -31.35 -7.58 12.49
C ASP A 77 -30.90 -6.65 11.36
N ARG A 78 -31.36 -5.38 11.36
CA ARG A 78 -30.92 -4.36 10.39
C ARG A 78 -29.40 -4.15 10.41
N ARG A 79 -28.77 -4.23 11.58
CA ARG A 79 -27.30 -4.11 11.69
C ARG A 79 -26.59 -5.33 11.12
N PHE A 80 -27.12 -6.53 11.31
CA PHE A 80 -26.55 -7.74 10.73
C PHE A 80 -26.68 -7.73 9.19
N GLU A 81 -27.82 -7.32 8.65
CA GLU A 81 -27.99 -7.14 7.20
C GLU A 81 -26.95 -6.16 6.62
N GLN A 82 -26.71 -5.04 7.29
CA GLN A 82 -25.67 -4.08 6.88
C GLN A 82 -24.25 -4.66 6.95
N ILE A 83 -23.98 -5.50 7.94
CA ILE A 83 -22.70 -6.19 8.09
C ILE A 83 -22.51 -7.18 6.93
N ASP A 84 -23.52 -7.97 6.60
CA ASP A 84 -23.48 -8.92 5.50
C ASP A 84 -23.22 -8.23 4.16
N GLU A 85 -23.91 -7.11 3.89
CA GLU A 85 -23.69 -6.29 2.70
C GLU A 85 -22.29 -5.63 2.66
N ARG A 86 -21.69 -5.38 3.82
CA ARG A 86 -20.28 -4.93 3.88
C ARG A 86 -19.33 -6.07 3.57
N PHE A 87 -19.58 -7.28 4.06
CA PHE A 87 -18.75 -8.45 3.77
C PHE A 87 -18.80 -8.83 2.30
N LYS A 88 -19.98 -8.86 1.66
CA LYS A 88 -20.10 -9.10 0.21
C LYS A 88 -19.25 -8.13 -0.62
N ARG A 89 -19.30 -6.84 -0.29
CA ARG A 89 -18.47 -5.81 -0.96
C ARG A 89 -16.97 -5.99 -0.71
N ILE A 90 -16.59 -6.49 0.46
CA ILE A 90 -15.20 -6.83 0.76
C ILE A 90 -14.74 -8.00 -0.12
N ASP A 91 -15.54 -9.07 -0.22
CA ASP A 91 -15.25 -10.23 -1.05
C ASP A 91 -15.10 -9.85 -2.52
N GLU A 92 -16.03 -9.04 -3.06
CA GLU A 92 -15.94 -8.52 -4.43
C GLU A 92 -14.64 -7.74 -4.68
N ARG A 93 -14.21 -6.92 -3.70
CA ARG A 93 -12.95 -6.18 -3.78
C ARG A 93 -11.74 -7.10 -3.74
N PHE A 94 -11.76 -8.16 -2.94
CA PHE A 94 -10.69 -9.15 -2.90
C PHE A 94 -10.58 -9.91 -4.23
N THR A 95 -11.69 -10.39 -4.79
CA THR A 95 -11.69 -11.02 -6.12
C THR A 95 -11.18 -10.08 -7.22
N ALA A 96 -11.53 -8.79 -7.16
CA ALA A 96 -11.01 -7.80 -8.08
C ALA A 96 -9.49 -7.57 -7.91
N LEU A 97 -8.99 -7.63 -6.67
CA LEU A 97 -7.57 -7.51 -6.37
C LEU A 97 -6.78 -8.72 -6.87
N GLU A 98 -7.27 -9.94 -6.66
CA GLU A 98 -6.68 -11.18 -7.17
C GLU A 98 -6.49 -11.12 -8.69
N LYS A 99 -7.54 -10.74 -9.43
CA LYS A 99 -7.46 -10.56 -10.89
C LYS A 99 -6.41 -9.52 -11.32
N ARG A 100 -6.26 -8.44 -10.55
CA ARG A 100 -5.23 -7.42 -10.82
C ARG A 100 -3.83 -7.95 -10.58
N ILE A 101 -3.63 -8.74 -9.52
CA ILE A 101 -2.35 -9.37 -9.19
C ILE A 101 -1.97 -10.35 -10.31
N GLU A 102 -2.87 -11.25 -10.71
CA GLU A 102 -2.60 -12.16 -11.85
C GLU A 102 -2.23 -11.41 -13.13
N SER A 103 -2.91 -10.29 -13.42
CA SER A 103 -2.57 -9.47 -14.57
C SER A 103 -1.19 -8.82 -14.46
N LEU A 104 -0.77 -8.43 -13.25
CA LEU A 104 0.56 -7.89 -13.01
C LEU A 104 1.63 -8.97 -13.17
N GLU A 105 1.41 -10.15 -12.62
CA GLU A 105 2.31 -11.30 -12.76
C GLU A 105 2.55 -11.65 -14.23
N ARG A 106 1.48 -11.73 -15.05
CA ARG A 106 1.61 -11.95 -16.50
C ARG A 106 2.42 -10.85 -17.18
N ARG A 107 2.21 -9.58 -16.80
CA ARG A 107 2.95 -8.45 -17.37
C ARG A 107 4.42 -8.47 -16.97
N VAL A 108 4.73 -8.85 -15.73
CA VAL A 108 6.11 -8.99 -15.23
C VAL A 108 6.81 -10.14 -15.95
N GLY A 109 6.18 -11.31 -16.06
CA GLY A 109 6.73 -12.42 -16.84
C GLY A 109 7.02 -12.04 -18.30
N GLY A 110 6.10 -11.31 -18.94
CA GLY A 110 6.33 -10.79 -20.29
C GLY A 110 7.46 -9.75 -20.38
N LEU A 111 7.73 -8.98 -19.31
CA LEU A 111 8.89 -8.08 -19.26
C LEU A 111 10.19 -8.86 -19.07
N GLU A 112 10.21 -9.87 -18.21
CA GLU A 112 11.37 -10.73 -17.99
C GLU A 112 11.80 -11.43 -19.30
N GLU A 113 10.85 -11.99 -20.05
CA GLU A 113 11.13 -12.59 -21.37
C GLU A 113 11.72 -11.58 -22.35
N ARG A 114 11.18 -10.36 -22.38
CA ARG A 114 11.68 -9.29 -23.27
C ARG A 114 13.08 -8.83 -22.88
N VAL A 115 13.35 -8.69 -21.59
CA VAL A 115 14.68 -8.33 -21.07
C VAL A 115 15.69 -9.44 -21.37
N GLY A 116 15.37 -10.70 -21.09
CA GLY A 116 16.25 -11.82 -21.45
C GLY A 116 16.47 -11.93 -22.96
N GLY A 117 15.47 -11.59 -23.77
CA GLY A 117 15.61 -11.48 -25.22
C GLY A 117 16.57 -10.35 -25.65
N LEU A 118 16.52 -9.20 -24.97
CA LEU A 118 17.40 -8.07 -25.20
C LEU A 118 18.85 -8.39 -24.78
N GLU A 119 19.04 -9.00 -23.62
CA GLU A 119 20.35 -9.44 -23.12
C GLU A 119 21.06 -10.37 -24.11
N ARG A 120 20.34 -11.37 -24.65
CA ARG A 120 20.89 -12.27 -25.69
C ARG A 120 21.28 -11.50 -26.96
N ARG A 121 20.44 -10.56 -27.40
CA ARG A 121 20.73 -9.74 -28.60
C ARG A 121 21.95 -8.86 -28.38
N PHE A 122 22.09 -8.25 -27.20
CA PHE A 122 23.29 -7.48 -26.84
C PHE A 122 24.53 -8.36 -26.83
N GLY A 123 24.50 -9.53 -26.19
CA GLY A 123 25.62 -10.47 -26.19
C GLY A 123 26.06 -10.86 -27.61
N ASN A 124 25.10 -11.16 -28.49
CA ASN A 124 25.38 -11.48 -29.89
C ASN A 124 25.99 -10.29 -30.66
N PHE A 125 25.46 -9.08 -30.43
CA PHE A 125 25.96 -7.86 -31.08
C PHE A 125 27.39 -7.53 -30.65
N THR A 126 27.67 -7.59 -29.34
CA THR A 126 29.02 -7.41 -28.80
C THR A 126 30.00 -8.38 -29.43
N GLN A 127 29.67 -9.68 -29.47
CA GLN A 127 30.52 -10.68 -30.12
C GLN A 127 30.77 -10.39 -31.61
N ALA A 128 29.74 -9.94 -32.34
CA ALA A 128 29.87 -9.61 -33.76
C ALA A 128 30.83 -8.44 -33.99
N ILE A 129 30.73 -7.36 -33.20
CA ILE A 129 31.63 -6.21 -33.28
C ILE A 129 33.06 -6.58 -32.91
N THR A 130 33.25 -7.37 -31.85
CA THR A 130 34.58 -7.83 -31.45
C THR A 130 35.26 -8.62 -32.56
N ARG A 131 34.54 -9.56 -33.18
CA ARG A 131 35.08 -10.32 -34.33
C ARG A 131 35.43 -9.41 -35.51
N ALA A 132 34.53 -8.52 -35.89
CA ALA A 132 34.78 -7.57 -36.97
C ALA A 132 36.00 -6.67 -36.68
N SER A 133 36.18 -6.26 -35.42
CA SER A 133 37.30 -5.42 -34.99
C SER A 133 38.62 -6.18 -35.01
N ILE A 134 38.66 -7.42 -34.51
CA ILE A 134 39.85 -8.28 -34.60
C ILE A 134 40.25 -8.48 -36.07
N GLU A 135 39.29 -8.77 -36.94
CA GLU A 135 39.55 -9.02 -38.37
C GLU A 135 40.08 -7.76 -39.07
N ALA A 136 39.43 -6.61 -38.86
CA ALA A 136 39.85 -5.35 -39.47
C ALA A 136 41.31 -4.98 -39.11
N HIS A 137 41.70 -5.17 -37.85
CA HIS A 137 43.08 -4.91 -37.41
C HIS A 137 44.06 -5.99 -37.90
N SER A 138 43.60 -7.24 -38.06
CA SER A 138 44.42 -8.32 -38.60
C SER A 138 44.80 -8.07 -40.06
N VAL A 139 43.86 -7.55 -40.87
CA VAL A 139 44.11 -7.13 -42.26
C VAL A 139 45.17 -6.03 -42.34
N ILE A 140 45.17 -5.08 -41.40
CA ILE A 140 46.21 -4.03 -41.33
C ILE A 140 47.58 -4.67 -41.03
N ALA A 141 47.65 -5.58 -40.06
CA ALA A 141 48.90 -6.28 -39.75
C ALA A 141 49.44 -7.09 -40.95
N ASP A 142 48.55 -7.77 -41.69
CA ASP A 142 48.90 -8.46 -42.94
C ASP A 142 49.41 -7.50 -44.01
N PHE A 143 48.71 -6.38 -44.21
CA PHE A 143 49.13 -5.35 -45.17
C PHE A 143 50.52 -4.79 -44.84
N LEU A 144 50.81 -4.52 -43.56
CA LEU A 144 52.12 -4.04 -43.12
C LEU A 144 53.23 -5.07 -43.40
N SER A 145 52.94 -6.36 -43.22
CA SER A 145 53.88 -7.43 -43.59
C SER A 145 54.10 -7.51 -45.11
N ILE A 146 53.05 -7.37 -45.92
CA ILE A 146 53.14 -7.38 -47.39
C ILE A 146 53.95 -6.18 -47.90
N LYS A 147 53.95 -5.06 -47.18
CA LYS A 147 54.73 -3.86 -47.52
C LYS A 147 56.16 -3.88 -46.96
N ASP A 148 56.60 -5.00 -46.38
CA ASP A 148 57.90 -5.16 -45.72
C ASP A 148 58.18 -4.10 -44.63
N ILE A 149 57.12 -3.51 -44.05
CA ILE A 149 57.25 -2.54 -42.94
C ILE A 149 57.52 -3.30 -41.62
N VAL A 150 56.94 -4.49 -41.49
CA VAL A 150 57.16 -5.42 -40.37
C VAL A 150 57.42 -6.83 -40.93
N THR A 151 58.13 -7.66 -40.17
CA THR A 151 58.32 -9.07 -40.54
C THR A 151 57.04 -9.89 -40.32
N SER A 152 56.90 -11.03 -41.00
CA SER A 152 55.74 -11.90 -40.81
C SER A 152 55.60 -12.42 -39.37
N LYS A 153 56.71 -12.59 -38.64
CA LYS A 153 56.69 -12.97 -37.22
C LYS A 153 56.14 -11.84 -36.35
N GLU A 154 56.49 -10.59 -36.65
CA GLU A 154 55.97 -9.41 -35.93
C GLU A 154 54.49 -9.18 -36.24
N ALA A 155 54.06 -9.38 -37.48
CA ALA A 155 52.64 -9.32 -37.86
C ALA A 155 51.80 -10.38 -37.12
N GLU A 156 52.27 -11.64 -37.05
CA GLU A 156 51.60 -12.69 -36.28
C GLU A 156 51.58 -12.40 -34.77
N PHE A 157 52.65 -11.84 -34.22
CA PHE A 157 52.67 -11.37 -32.84
C PHE A 157 51.61 -10.28 -32.59
N LEU A 158 51.51 -9.29 -33.49
CA LEU A 158 50.51 -8.22 -33.41
C LEU A 158 49.08 -8.76 -33.46
N LYS A 159 48.77 -9.67 -34.40
CA LYS A 159 47.45 -10.32 -34.48
C LYS A 159 47.10 -11.07 -33.20
N LYS A 160 48.05 -11.85 -32.65
CA LYS A 160 47.85 -12.58 -31.39
C LYS A 160 47.61 -11.62 -30.22
N ARG A 161 48.29 -10.45 -30.21
CA ARG A 161 48.08 -9.42 -29.19
C ARG A 161 46.73 -8.72 -29.33
N ILE A 162 46.30 -8.40 -30.56
CA ILE A 162 44.97 -7.85 -30.87
C ILE A 162 43.88 -8.80 -30.38
N LYS A 163 43.97 -10.08 -30.74
CA LYS A 163 43.02 -11.11 -30.29
C LYS A 163 42.95 -11.21 -28.77
N GLY A 164 44.10 -11.31 -28.10
CA GLY A 164 44.16 -11.40 -26.64
C GLY A 164 43.67 -10.14 -25.91
N ILE A 165 43.83 -8.95 -26.51
CA ILE A 165 43.24 -7.70 -26.05
C ILE A 165 41.71 -7.85 -26.11
N PHE A 166 41.14 -8.04 -27.31
CA PHE A 166 39.70 -8.08 -27.53
C PHE A 166 38.96 -9.23 -26.82
N GLU A 167 39.57 -10.40 -26.63
CA GLU A 167 38.99 -11.51 -25.85
C GLU A 167 38.82 -11.16 -24.37
N VAL A 168 39.77 -10.41 -23.78
CA VAL A 168 39.67 -9.90 -22.40
C VAL A 168 38.57 -8.84 -22.28
N TYR A 169 38.38 -7.98 -23.29
CA TYR A 169 37.32 -6.95 -23.31
C TYR A 169 35.90 -7.52 -23.42
N THR A 170 35.69 -8.68 -24.05
CA THR A 170 34.34 -9.27 -24.22
C THR A 170 33.81 -10.09 -23.05
N ALA A 171 34.69 -10.58 -22.17
CA ALA A 171 34.31 -11.50 -21.10
C ALA A 171 33.76 -10.80 -19.84
N ALA A 172 33.86 -9.47 -19.78
CA ALA A 172 33.42 -8.64 -18.67
C ALA A 172 32.81 -7.39 -19.36
N ILE A 173 31.51 -7.07 -19.26
CA ILE A 173 31.03 -6.06 -18.30
C ILE A 173 29.61 -5.58 -18.64
N PRO A 174 28.80 -5.23 -17.62
CA PRO A 174 27.66 -4.32 -17.70
C PRO A 174 28.05 -2.83 -17.51
N ASN A 175 27.30 -1.91 -18.12
CA ASN A 175 27.57 -0.47 -18.25
C ASN A 175 28.14 0.27 -17.00
N PRO A 176 29.39 0.78 -17.04
CA PRO A 176 30.09 1.38 -15.89
C PRO A 176 30.13 2.93 -15.82
N LEU A 177 29.46 3.63 -16.74
CA LEU A 177 29.41 5.10 -16.74
C LEU A 177 28.45 5.67 -15.69
N THR A 178 28.89 6.68 -14.92
CA THR A 178 27.99 7.50 -14.08
C THR A 178 27.25 8.56 -14.90
N LYS A 179 26.12 9.07 -14.39
CA LYS A 179 25.29 10.06 -15.11
C LYS A 179 26.03 11.39 -15.32
N GLU A 180 26.80 11.81 -14.33
CA GLU A 180 27.57 13.04 -14.33
C GLU A 180 28.72 13.00 -15.36
N GLU A 181 29.36 11.83 -15.50
CA GLU A 181 30.39 11.61 -16.52
C GLU A 181 29.81 11.65 -17.94
N LEU A 182 28.61 11.08 -18.12
CA LEU A 182 27.91 11.13 -19.41
C LEU A 182 27.54 12.57 -19.79
N GLU A 183 26.97 13.34 -18.86
CA GLU A 183 26.63 14.75 -19.09
C GLU A 183 27.86 15.60 -19.40
N PHE A 184 28.99 15.35 -18.71
CA PHE A 184 30.26 16.01 -19.00
C PHE A 184 30.77 15.71 -20.42
N ILE A 185 30.82 14.43 -20.82
CA ILE A 185 31.30 14.02 -22.15
C ILE A 185 30.41 14.65 -23.23
N LEU A 186 29.08 14.57 -23.09
CA LEU A 186 28.15 15.15 -24.07
C LEU A 186 28.31 16.67 -24.18
N LYS A 187 28.51 17.37 -23.07
CA LYS A 187 28.70 18.83 -23.05
C LYS A 187 30.02 19.25 -23.70
N VAL A 188 31.11 18.53 -23.47
CA VAL A 188 32.43 18.91 -23.99
C VAL A 188 32.54 18.62 -25.48
N PHE A 189 32.10 17.44 -25.92
CA PHE A 189 32.23 17.02 -27.33
C PHE A 189 31.15 17.60 -28.26
N SER A 190 30.18 18.35 -27.72
CA SER A 190 29.23 19.15 -28.53
C SER A 190 29.72 20.56 -28.84
N LYS A 191 30.82 21.01 -28.23
CA LYS A 191 31.42 22.31 -28.51
C LYS A 191 32.17 22.32 -29.86
N PRO A 192 32.24 23.48 -30.54
CA PRO A 192 33.23 23.71 -31.59
C PRO A 192 34.66 23.42 -31.11
N LEU A 193 35.52 22.89 -31.98
CA LEU A 193 36.87 22.42 -31.63
C LEU A 193 37.76 23.52 -31.04
N ASP A 194 37.52 24.77 -31.41
CA ASP A 194 38.21 25.97 -30.93
C ASP A 194 37.75 26.44 -29.54
N GLU A 195 36.61 25.97 -29.05
CA GLU A 195 36.09 26.27 -27.71
C GLU A 195 36.42 25.18 -26.66
N ILE A 196 36.99 24.05 -27.09
CA ILE A 196 37.41 22.96 -26.20
C ILE A 196 38.73 23.33 -25.54
N THR A 197 38.81 23.18 -24.21
CA THR A 197 40.05 23.44 -23.46
C THR A 197 40.94 22.21 -23.32
N ILE A 198 42.23 22.42 -23.03
CA ILE A 198 43.19 21.34 -22.76
C ILE A 198 42.77 20.56 -21.51
N GLU A 199 42.27 21.25 -20.49
CA GLU A 199 41.83 20.68 -19.21
C GLU A 199 40.59 19.80 -19.38
N GLU A 200 39.66 20.21 -20.26
CA GLU A 200 38.49 19.40 -20.60
C GLU A 200 38.91 18.10 -21.29
N MET A 201 39.93 18.15 -22.15
CA MET A 201 40.50 16.96 -22.78
C MET A 201 41.37 16.13 -21.85
N ASP A 202 42.05 16.73 -20.87
CA ASP A 202 42.75 15.98 -19.82
C ASP A 202 41.74 15.22 -18.95
N ARG A 203 40.62 15.83 -18.58
CA ARG A 203 39.55 15.15 -17.85
C ARG A 203 38.87 14.06 -18.68
N ALA A 204 38.57 14.32 -19.95
CA ALA A 204 38.01 13.30 -20.85
C ALA A 204 39.00 12.13 -21.05
N TYR A 205 40.30 12.41 -21.13
CA TYR A 205 41.35 11.41 -21.20
C TYR A 205 41.40 10.54 -19.96
N GLU A 206 41.33 11.13 -18.76
CA GLU A 206 41.33 10.38 -17.50
C GLU A 206 40.05 9.55 -17.31
N ILE A 207 38.87 10.08 -17.69
CA ILE A 207 37.63 9.30 -17.72
C ILE A 207 37.76 8.13 -18.69
N GLY A 208 38.25 8.37 -19.91
CA GLY A 208 38.48 7.31 -20.89
C GLY A 208 39.49 6.27 -20.42
N LYS A 209 40.59 6.72 -19.79
CA LYS A 209 41.61 5.85 -19.21
C LYS A 209 41.02 4.99 -18.10
N ARG A 210 40.30 5.59 -17.15
CA ARG A 210 39.60 4.90 -16.05
C ARG A 210 38.61 3.85 -16.58
N LEU A 211 37.73 4.28 -17.49
CA LEU A 211 36.78 3.39 -18.15
C LEU A 211 37.47 2.22 -18.85
N PHE A 212 38.63 2.44 -19.45
CA PHE A 212 39.40 1.42 -20.16
C PHE A 212 40.25 0.52 -19.24
N SER A 213 40.85 1.07 -18.18
CA SER A 213 41.82 0.38 -17.33
C SER A 213 41.24 -0.19 -16.05
N GLU A 214 40.13 0.38 -15.56
CA GLU A 214 39.50 -0.01 -14.30
C GLU A 214 38.13 -0.65 -14.54
N ASP A 215 37.31 -0.06 -15.43
CA ASP A 215 35.95 -0.55 -15.71
C ASP A 215 35.84 -1.40 -16.98
N PHE A 216 36.98 -1.63 -17.67
CA PHE A 216 37.16 -2.31 -18.96
C PHE A 216 36.07 -2.06 -20.04
N ASP A 217 35.55 -0.83 -20.13
CA ASP A 217 34.64 -0.34 -21.17
C ASP A 217 35.40 0.11 -22.43
N GLU A 218 35.09 -0.50 -23.57
CA GLU A 218 35.69 -0.20 -24.88
C GLU A 218 35.51 1.25 -25.34
N ARG A 219 34.42 1.91 -24.91
CA ARG A 219 34.18 3.33 -25.19
C ARG A 219 35.18 4.22 -24.47
N GLY A 220 35.73 3.75 -23.35
CA GLY A 220 36.83 4.39 -22.64
C GLY A 220 38.08 4.54 -23.50
N PHE A 221 38.40 3.54 -24.32
CA PHE A 221 39.54 3.61 -25.24
C PHE A 221 39.35 4.70 -26.30
N ILE A 222 38.19 4.73 -26.96
CA ILE A 222 37.87 5.72 -27.98
C ILE A 222 37.90 7.13 -27.38
N LEU A 223 37.32 7.29 -26.18
CA LEU A 223 37.32 8.55 -25.45
C LEU A 223 38.74 9.00 -25.08
N ALA A 224 39.58 8.10 -24.55
CA ALA A 224 40.96 8.40 -24.19
C ALA A 224 41.79 8.77 -25.42
N VAL A 225 41.69 8.00 -26.50
CA VAL A 225 42.43 8.25 -27.74
C VAL A 225 41.97 9.56 -28.40
N GLY A 226 40.67 9.79 -28.51
CA GLY A 226 40.10 11.02 -29.05
C GLY A 226 40.52 12.26 -28.24
N ALA A 227 40.42 12.17 -26.92
CA ALA A 227 40.86 13.23 -26.03
C ALA A 227 42.37 13.49 -26.13
N ALA A 228 43.20 12.45 -26.25
CA ALA A 228 44.64 12.59 -26.43
C ALA A 228 45.00 13.32 -27.74
N TYR A 229 44.32 13.00 -28.84
CA TYR A 229 44.55 13.65 -30.14
C TYR A 229 44.10 15.11 -30.15
N ILE A 230 42.91 15.41 -29.62
CA ILE A 230 42.41 16.79 -29.54
C ILE A 230 43.31 17.62 -28.62
N ARG A 231 43.71 17.07 -27.46
CA ARG A 231 44.69 17.70 -26.57
C ARG A 231 46.00 18.02 -27.28
N ALA A 232 46.54 17.09 -28.06
CA ALA A 232 47.78 17.29 -28.80
C ALA A 232 47.64 18.40 -29.87
N TYR A 233 46.50 18.45 -30.56
CA TYR A 233 46.17 19.50 -31.52
C TYR A 233 46.12 20.89 -30.85
N LEU A 234 45.39 21.02 -29.74
CA LEU A 234 45.26 22.28 -29.00
C LEU A 234 46.62 22.79 -28.49
N ARG A 235 47.46 21.89 -27.97
CA ARG A 235 48.83 22.23 -27.56
C ARG A 235 49.69 22.70 -28.75
N SER A 236 49.59 22.04 -29.90
CA SER A 236 50.32 22.43 -31.11
C SER A 236 49.88 23.81 -31.63
N LYS A 237 48.57 24.11 -31.60
CA LYS A 237 48.02 25.40 -32.01
C LYS A 237 48.53 26.53 -31.12
N LYS A 238 48.43 26.37 -29.79
CA LYS A 238 48.92 27.35 -28.80
C LYS A 238 50.41 27.65 -29.00
N TYR A 239 51.23 26.62 -29.18
CA TYR A 239 52.67 26.79 -29.43
C TYR A 239 52.97 27.59 -30.71
N LYS A 240 52.20 27.37 -31.79
CA LYS A 240 52.38 28.13 -33.05
C LYS A 240 51.99 29.61 -32.90
N GLU A 241 50.96 29.90 -32.11
CA GLU A 241 50.52 31.28 -31.83
C GLU A 241 51.55 32.03 -30.97
N GLU A 242 52.06 31.40 -29.90
CA GLU A 242 53.11 31.96 -29.05
C GLU A 242 54.39 32.27 -29.84
N ARG A 243 54.81 31.37 -30.74
CA ARG A 243 55.97 31.62 -31.61
C ARG A 243 55.75 32.75 -32.61
N LYS A 244 54.53 32.95 -33.10
CA LYS A 244 54.21 34.08 -33.99
C LYS A 244 54.25 35.40 -33.22
N ALA A 245 53.70 35.43 -32.01
CA ALA A 245 53.72 36.60 -31.14
C ALA A 245 55.16 37.01 -30.77
N GLN A 246 56.01 36.04 -30.41
CA GLN A 246 57.43 36.29 -30.11
C GLN A 246 58.20 36.85 -31.31
N ARG A 247 57.94 36.33 -32.52
CA ARG A 247 58.56 36.84 -33.75
C ARG A 247 58.12 38.27 -34.07
N GLN A 248 56.84 38.60 -33.84
CA GLN A 248 56.31 39.94 -34.05
C GLN A 248 56.86 40.95 -33.03
N GLN A 249 57.00 40.57 -31.75
CA GLN A 249 57.65 41.41 -30.73
C GLN A 249 59.13 41.65 -31.06
N SER A 250 59.89 40.62 -31.45
CA SER A 250 61.29 40.78 -31.84
C SER A 250 61.50 41.67 -33.08
N GLN A 251 60.48 41.79 -33.94
CA GLN A 251 60.51 42.67 -35.13
C GLN A 251 60.05 44.10 -34.82
N GLN A 252 59.41 44.35 -33.67
CA GLN A 252 59.02 45.70 -33.22
C GLN A 252 60.09 46.34 -32.32
N GLU A 253 60.99 45.55 -31.75
CA GLU A 253 62.10 46.01 -30.89
C GLU A 253 63.42 46.23 -31.66
N THR A 254 63.43 46.03 -32.99
CA THR A 254 64.56 46.31 -33.91
C THR A 254 64.20 47.46 -34.84
#